data_AF-A0A3D4EKS1-F1
#
_entry.id   AF-A0A3D4EKS1-F1
#
_cell.length_a   1.000
_cell.length_b   1.000
_cell.length_c   1.000
_cell.angle_alpha   90.00
_cell.angle_beta   90.00
_cell.angle_gamma   90.00
#
_symmetry.space_group_name_H-M   'P 1'
#
loop_
_entity.id
_entity.type
_entity.pdbx_description
1 polymer ?
#
loop_
_entity_poly.entity_id
_entity_poly.type
_entity_poly.pdbx_seq_one_letter_code
_entity_poly.pdbx_strand_id
1 'polypeptide(L)'
;RVLNYPNPFVNYTEFWFNHNRPYEPLEVQVQIFTISGKVVKTINQVVTTTGFLSREIAWDGLDDFGQKIGKGVYVYKITVKSTLTNKKVEKFEKLVIL
;
A
#
# COMPACT_ATOMS: atom_id res chain seq x y z
N ARG A 1 0.30 6.87 10.62
CA ARG A 1 1.44 7.13 9.70
C ARG A 1 1.54 5.97 8.73
N VAL A 2 1.93 6.26 7.49
CA VAL A 2 2.16 5.26 6.44
C VAL A 2 3.56 5.48 5.87
N LEU A 3 4.17 4.45 5.31
CA LEU A 3 5.43 4.53 4.57
C LEU A 3 5.52 3.36 3.61
N ASN A 4 6.34 3.49 2.58
CA ASN A 4 6.82 2.35 1.81
C ASN A 4 8.33 2.18 2.02
N TYR A 5 8.78 0.93 2.18
CA TYR A 5 10.20 0.62 2.38
C TYR A 5 10.62 -0.64 1.62
N PRO A 6 11.74 -0.61 0.88
CA PRO A 6 12.58 0.55 0.59
C PRO A 6 11.87 1.62 -0.27
N ASN A 7 12.30 2.88 -0.14
CA ASN A 7 11.89 3.98 -1.03
C ASN A 7 13.07 4.96 -1.18
N PRO A 8 13.67 5.10 -2.38
CA PRO A 8 13.32 4.43 -3.64
C PRO A 8 13.54 2.90 -3.62
N PHE A 9 12.89 2.16 -4.53
CA PHE A 9 13.10 0.71 -4.69
C PHE A 9 13.39 0.29 -6.13
N VAL A 10 13.98 -0.91 -6.31
CA VAL A 10 14.30 -1.51 -7.62
C VAL A 10 13.41 -2.71 -7.92
N ASN A 11 13.38 -3.70 -7.03
CA ASN A 11 12.71 -4.98 -7.27
C ASN A 11 11.45 -5.18 -6.42
N TYR A 12 11.41 -4.63 -5.21
CA TYR A 12 10.25 -4.75 -4.34
C TYR A 12 10.21 -3.61 -3.30
N THR A 13 9.01 -3.32 -2.82
CA THR A 13 8.76 -2.47 -1.65
C THR A 13 7.64 -3.08 -0.82
N GLU A 14 7.62 -2.76 0.46
CA GLU A 14 6.49 -3.08 1.34
C GLU A 14 5.75 -1.79 1.72
N PHE A 15 4.46 -1.88 1.96
CA PHE A 15 3.63 -0.78 2.47
C PHE A 15 3.35 -1.01 3.95
N TRP A 16 3.92 -0.15 4.78
CA TRP A 16 3.77 -0.23 6.24
C TRP A 16 2.83 0.86 6.74
N PHE A 17 2.06 0.53 7.76
CA PHE A 17 1.19 1.50 8.42
C PHE A 17 0.96 1.18 9.89
N ASN A 18 0.75 2.24 10.67
CA ASN A 18 0.32 2.11 12.06
C ASN A 18 -1.21 2.22 12.15
N HIS A 19 -1.81 1.42 13.02
CA HIS A 19 -3.25 1.41 13.34
C HIS A 19 -3.45 1.11 14.83
N ASN A 20 -4.66 1.31 15.34
CA ASN A 20 -5.01 1.12 16.76
C ASN A 20 -5.95 -0.09 16.98
N ARG A 21 -5.89 -1.08 16.08
CA ARG A 21 -6.82 -2.22 15.99
C ARG A 21 -6.09 -3.58 15.95
N PRO A 22 -5.29 -3.94 16.96
CA PRO A 22 -4.67 -5.26 17.01
C PRO A 22 -5.74 -6.36 17.13
N TYR A 23 -5.45 -7.54 16.59
CA TYR A 23 -6.32 -8.72 16.55
C TYR A 23 -7.64 -8.53 15.78
N GLU A 24 -7.82 -7.41 15.09
CA GLU A 24 -8.98 -7.12 14.25
C GLU A 24 -8.60 -7.29 12.77
N PRO A 25 -9.42 -7.99 11.96
CA PRO A 25 -9.19 -8.05 10.53
C PRO A 25 -9.50 -6.70 9.87
N LEU A 26 -8.50 -6.15 9.18
CA LEU A 26 -8.59 -4.90 8.44
C LEU A 26 -8.54 -5.17 6.94
N GLU A 27 -9.53 -4.68 6.21
CA GLU A 27 -9.50 -4.63 4.75
C GLU A 27 -8.56 -3.50 4.32
N VAL A 28 -7.46 -3.85 3.64
CA VAL A 28 -6.48 -2.89 3.16
C VAL A 28 -6.44 -2.90 1.64
N GLN A 29 -6.53 -1.72 1.05
CA GLN A 29 -6.33 -1.51 -0.37
C GLN A 29 -5.18 -0.53 -0.59
N VAL A 30 -4.19 -0.94 -1.37
CA VAL A 30 -3.15 -0.07 -1.90
C VAL A 30 -3.38 0.14 -3.38
N GLN A 31 -3.50 1.39 -3.79
CA GLN A 31 -3.56 1.78 -5.21
C GLN A 31 -2.32 2.59 -5.54
N ILE A 32 -1.66 2.27 -6.65
CA ILE A 32 -0.50 3.02 -7.16
C ILE A 32 -0.92 3.77 -8.42
N PHE A 33 -0.50 5.03 -8.52
CA PHE A 33 -0.89 5.98 -9.55
C PHE A 33 0.33 6.58 -10.24
N THR A 34 0.22 6.83 -11.54
CA THR A 34 1.11 7.78 -12.23
C THR A 34 0.88 9.20 -11.69
N ILE A 35 1.82 10.12 -11.96
CA ILE A 35 1.64 11.56 -11.64
C ILE A 35 0.41 12.20 -12.30
N SER A 36 -0.07 11.61 -13.41
CA SER A 36 -1.29 12.04 -14.10
C SER A 36 -2.57 11.45 -13.51
N GLY A 37 -2.48 10.63 -12.45
CA GLY A 37 -3.62 10.04 -11.76
C GLY A 37 -4.13 8.71 -12.33
N LYS A 38 -3.44 8.12 -13.33
CA LYS A 38 -3.81 6.80 -13.85
C LYS A 38 -3.42 5.72 -12.83
N VAL A 39 -4.37 4.87 -12.43
CA VAL A 39 -4.10 3.67 -11.62
C VAL A 39 -3.29 2.67 -12.46
N VAL A 40 -2.19 2.19 -11.89
CA VAL A 40 -1.32 1.17 -12.51
C VAL A 40 -1.32 -0.15 -11.75
N LYS A 41 -1.63 -0.13 -10.45
CA LYS A 41 -1.70 -1.33 -9.63
C LYS A 41 -2.72 -1.15 -8.53
N THR A 42 -3.51 -2.20 -8.27
CA THR A 42 -4.39 -2.29 -7.10
C THR A 42 -4.08 -3.58 -6.33
N ILE A 43 -3.76 -3.45 -5.05
CA ILE A 43 -3.51 -4.55 -4.13
C ILE A 43 -4.62 -4.53 -3.09
N ASN A 44 -5.34 -5.65 -2.93
CA ASN A 44 -6.34 -5.82 -1.89
C ASN A 44 -5.91 -6.98 -0.99
N GLN A 45 -5.87 -6.74 0.32
CA GLN A 45 -5.47 -7.73 1.31
C GLN A 45 -6.23 -7.52 2.61
N VAL A 46 -6.57 -8.60 3.29
CA VAL A 46 -7.04 -8.54 4.68
C VAL A 46 -5.83 -8.79 5.57
N VAL A 47 -5.53 -7.87 6.48
CA VAL A 47 -4.41 -7.99 7.43
C VAL A 47 -4.95 -8.09 8.85
N THR A 48 -4.32 -8.94 9.66
CA THR A 48 -4.62 -9.06 11.09
C THR A 48 -3.31 -9.11 11.86
N THR A 49 -3.00 -8.02 12.55
CA THR A 49 -1.73 -7.87 13.27
C THR A 49 -1.93 -8.12 14.77
N THR A 50 -0.89 -8.60 15.45
CA THR A 50 -0.89 -8.72 16.92
C THR A 50 -0.54 -7.40 17.62
N GLY A 51 0.02 -6.44 16.89
CA GLY A 51 0.42 -5.13 17.40
C GLY A 51 -0.15 -3.97 16.58
N PHE A 52 0.44 -2.79 16.73
CA PHE A 52 -0.04 -1.57 16.07
C PHE A 52 0.56 -1.32 14.69
N LEU A 53 1.51 -2.13 14.25
CA LEU A 53 2.25 -1.95 12.99
C LEU A 53 1.98 -3.13 12.05
N SER A 54 1.55 -2.83 10.82
CA SER A 54 1.46 -3.79 9.73
C SER A 54 2.61 -3.60 8.75
N ARG A 55 3.15 -4.72 8.25
CA ARG A 55 4.22 -4.80 7.23
C ARG A 55 3.96 -5.87 6.16
N GLU A 56 2.73 -6.38 6.09
CA GLU A 56 2.40 -7.61 5.36
C GLU A 56 2.13 -7.40 3.86
N ILE A 57 2.07 -6.14 3.41
CA ILE A 57 1.68 -5.80 2.04
C ILE A 57 2.94 -5.52 1.22
N ALA A 58 3.35 -6.51 0.45
CA ALA A 58 4.49 -6.42 -0.46
C ALA A 58 4.05 -6.13 -1.90
N TRP A 59 4.91 -5.47 -2.66
CA TRP A 59 4.75 -5.23 -4.08
C TRP A 59 6.08 -5.35 -4.82
N ASP A 60 6.03 -5.96 -6.00
CA ASP A 60 7.16 -6.34 -6.85
C ASP A 60 7.43 -5.36 -8.02
N GLY A 61 6.71 -4.24 -8.06
CA GLY A 61 6.85 -3.26 -9.14
C GLY A 61 6.11 -3.62 -10.44
N LEU A 62 5.27 -4.66 -10.42
CA LEU A 62 4.43 -5.04 -11.57
C LEU A 62 3.07 -4.34 -11.54
N ASP A 63 2.55 -3.98 -12.71
CA ASP A 63 1.19 -3.49 -12.88
C ASP A 63 0.14 -4.60 -12.69
N ASP A 64 -1.14 -4.27 -12.87
CA ASP A 64 -2.24 -5.24 -12.78
C ASP A 64 -2.22 -6.33 -13.87
N PHE A 65 -1.43 -6.14 -14.94
CA PHE A 65 -1.25 -7.11 -16.04
C PHE A 65 0.06 -7.91 -15.94
N GLY A 66 0.82 -7.73 -14.85
CA GLY A 66 2.10 -8.42 -14.63
C GLY A 66 3.26 -7.81 -15.41
N GLN A 67 3.11 -6.60 -15.98
CA GLN A 67 4.17 -5.90 -16.70
C GLN A 67 4.97 -5.02 -15.75
N LYS A 68 6.29 -4.93 -15.98
CA LYS A 68 7.14 -4.02 -15.22
C LYS A 68 6.76 -2.57 -15.50
N ILE A 69 6.60 -1.82 -14.42
CA ILE A 69 6.36 -0.38 -14.50
C ILE A 69 7.70 0.34 -14.72
N GLY A 70 7.66 1.44 -15.49
CA GLY A 70 8.82 2.29 -15.74
C GLY A 70 9.38 2.93 -14.47
N LYS A 71 10.67 3.28 -14.53
CA LYS A 71 11.35 4.06 -13.49
C LYS A 71 10.73 5.45 -13.37
N GLY A 72 10.68 6.00 -12.17
CA GLY A 72 10.18 7.36 -11.97
C GLY A 72 9.44 7.56 -10.65
N VAL A 73 8.75 8.69 -10.58
CA VAL A 73 7.95 9.09 -9.42
C VAL A 73 6.49 8.70 -9.64
N TYR A 74 5.91 8.10 -8.60
CA TYR A 74 4.55 7.65 -8.51
C TYR A 74 3.95 8.13 -7.19
N VAL A 75 2.63 7.99 -7.07
CA VAL A 75 1.90 8.22 -5.83
C VAL A 75 1.19 6.93 -5.46
N TYR A 76 1.14 6.57 -4.19
CA TYR A 76 0.25 5.50 -3.73
C TYR A 76 -0.80 6.05 -2.77
N LYS A 77 -1.97 5.42 -2.77
CA LYS A 77 -3.03 5.60 -1.78
C LYS A 77 -3.20 4.29 -1.02
N ILE A 78 -3.09 4.34 0.30
CA ILE A 78 -3.47 3.23 1.17
C ILE A 78 -4.80 3.55 1.84
N THR A 79 -5.74 2.62 1.74
CA THR A 79 -7.05 2.65 2.37
C THR A 79 -7.12 1.51 3.37
N VAL A 80 -7.45 1.81 4.62
CA VAL A 80 -7.62 0.81 5.68
C VAL A 80 -9.04 0.91 6.21
N LYS A 81 -9.79 -0.19 6.16
CA LYS A 81 -11.16 -0.29 6.64
C LYS A 81 -11.27 -1.37 7.70
N SER A 82 -11.84 -0.99 8.83
CA SER A 82 -12.23 -1.90 9.90
C SER A 82 -13.48 -2.69 9.47
N THR A 83 -13.40 -4.02 9.50
CA THR A 83 -14.53 -4.89 9.19
C THR A 83 -15.60 -4.87 10.27
N LEU A 84 -15.22 -4.59 11.53
CA LEU A 84 -16.13 -4.56 12.67
C LEU A 84 -16.89 -3.23 12.81
N THR A 85 -16.18 -2.11 12.59
CA THR A 85 -16.74 -0.77 12.82
C THR A 85 -17.08 -0.02 11.54
N ASN A 86 -16.77 -0.57 10.36
CA ASN A 86 -16.85 0.09 9.07
C ASN A 86 -16.10 1.43 8.96
N LYS A 87 -15.29 1.79 9.97
CA LYS A 87 -14.45 2.98 9.93
C LYS A 87 -13.36 2.80 8.89
N LYS A 88 -13.15 3.86 8.10
CA LYS A 88 -12.22 3.88 6.97
C LYS A 88 -11.27 5.07 7.11
N VAL A 89 -10.00 4.85 6.81
CA VAL A 89 -8.97 5.90 6.74
C VAL A 89 -8.18 5.74 5.45
N GLU A 90 -7.84 6.86 4.81
CA GLU A 90 -7.02 6.89 3.59
C GLU A 90 -5.81 7.81 3.76
N LYS A 91 -4.68 7.43 3.17
CA LYS A 91 -3.50 8.28 3.05
C LYS A 91 -2.78 8.11 1.72
N PHE A 92 -2.20 9.22 1.26
CA PHE A 92 -1.41 9.31 0.05
C PHE A 92 0.04 9.61 0.39
N GLU A 93 0.97 9.00 -0.33
CA GLU A 93 2.41 9.27 -0.19
C GLU A 93 3.12 9.07 -1.54
N LYS A 94 4.32 9.65 -1.64
CA LYS A 94 5.21 9.52 -2.81
C LYS A 94 5.94 8.18 -2.79
N LEU A 95 6.01 7.53 -3.95
CA LEU A 95 6.78 6.31 -4.20
C LEU A 95 7.74 6.52 -5.39
N VAL A 96 8.96 6.02 -5.28
CA VAL A 96 9.99 6.18 -6.33
C VAL A 96 10.54 4.81 -6.75
N ILE A 97 10.53 4.56 -8.07
CA ILE A 97 11.04 3.33 -8.71
C ILE A 97 12.36 3.67 -9.43
N LEU A 98 13.41 2.89 -9.18
CA LEU A 98 14.77 3.06 -9.71
C LEU A 98 15.14 2.14 -10.87
#